data_AF-A0A0N0NB56-F1
#
_entry.id   AF-A0A0N0NB56-F1
#
_cell.length_a   1.000
_cell.length_b   1.000
_cell.length_c   1.000
_cell.angle_alpha   90.00
_cell.angle_beta   90.00
_cell.angle_gamma   90.00
#
_symmetry.space_group_name_H-M   'P 1'
#
loop_
_entity.id
_entity.type
_entity.pdbx_description
1 polymer ?
#
loop_
_entity_poly.entity_id
_entity_poly.type
_entity_poly.pdbx_seq_one_letter_code
_entity_poly.pdbx_strand_id
1 'polypeptide(L)'
;MRPPTARGAVSRRRRVCGGGRAGAGRARRCLPLAGAALGAALATKMSTLPAVPVLAALAALSVCARRPRDARRALAAAGVVTVTAVAVVWATYLVVDPRLRWEPGATHVPVVRGLHGQLVRMLPFPEAYWDGMRIQFGLENRSWEGFLFGHRYSGARWYYLPVALVVKTPLGMLALWTAGAVAMAGMRRLRPAAPYVLVPAAVLLASAMTGARDLGTRYAVFLPMFLAVAAGCVLTVRRRWAPVVVGALTVFVAVSSLRTYPCYLPYSNEAFGGPARTHLRLHDSNVDWGQDLGRLADRLHTRYRGERVWLVYKGSGVPAYYGIEASDPRRVPPGQVHGLLVVSDSAVAEARDGLAVLLRSSRPVDEVGDSITLYRR
;
A
#
# COMPACT_ATOMS: atom_id res chain seq x y z
N MET A 1 -42.76 -2.96 -71.07
CA MET A 1 -41.30 -2.80 -71.29
C MET A 1 -40.63 -2.43 -69.96
N ARG A 2 -39.52 -3.11 -69.62
CA ARG A 2 -38.65 -2.96 -68.41
C ARG A 2 -38.09 -1.52 -68.22
N PRO A 3 -37.46 -1.14 -67.08
CA PRO A 3 -37.43 -1.74 -65.71
C PRO A 3 -37.61 -0.69 -64.56
N PRO A 4 -37.65 -1.11 -63.27
CA PRO A 4 -37.43 -0.24 -62.11
C PRO A 4 -35.95 -0.29 -61.65
N THR A 5 -35.35 0.87 -61.37
CA THR A 5 -33.95 1.00 -60.90
C THR A 5 -33.84 1.10 -59.37
N ALA A 6 -33.11 0.12 -58.83
CA ALA A 6 -32.21 0.09 -57.69
C ALA A 6 -32.39 1.06 -56.48
N ARG A 7 -32.64 0.43 -55.34
CA ARG A 7 -32.24 0.83 -53.98
C ARG A 7 -30.74 1.15 -53.89
N GLY A 8 -30.33 2.09 -53.03
CA GLY A 8 -28.91 2.20 -52.64
C GLY A 8 -28.53 3.34 -51.70
N ALA A 9 -28.52 3.04 -50.39
CA ALA A 9 -27.57 3.58 -49.40
C ALA A 9 -27.49 5.11 -49.14
N VAL A 10 -28.43 5.61 -48.32
CA VAL A 10 -28.17 6.82 -47.53
C VAL A 10 -27.10 6.51 -46.48
N SER A 11 -25.88 7.01 -46.70
CA SER A 11 -24.79 6.92 -45.76
C SER A 11 -25.12 7.68 -44.46
N ARG A 12 -25.43 6.95 -43.39
CA ARG A 12 -25.40 7.49 -42.02
C ARG A 12 -23.94 7.69 -41.59
N ARG A 13 -23.29 8.73 -42.10
CA ARG A 13 -22.13 9.33 -41.43
C ARG A 13 -22.62 9.93 -40.11
N ARG A 14 -22.55 9.13 -39.04
CA ARG A 14 -22.70 9.61 -37.66
C ARG A 14 -21.70 10.75 -37.45
N ARG A 15 -22.23 11.95 -37.25
CA ARG A 15 -21.51 13.11 -36.72
C ARG A 15 -20.83 12.72 -35.41
N VAL A 16 -19.53 12.44 -35.43
CA VAL A 16 -18.66 12.45 -34.25
C VAL A 16 -17.89 13.76 -34.27
N CYS A 17 -18.60 14.89 -34.17
CA CYS A 17 -18.01 16.22 -33.98
C CYS A 17 -19.03 17.08 -33.23
N GLY A 18 -19.09 16.91 -31.90
CA GLY A 18 -19.99 17.68 -31.02
C GLY A 18 -19.51 17.77 -29.56
N GLY A 19 -18.24 17.49 -29.28
CA GLY A 19 -17.70 17.42 -27.91
C GLY A 19 -16.98 18.69 -27.40
N GLY A 20 -16.82 19.73 -28.23
CA GLY A 20 -15.84 20.79 -27.98
C GLY A 20 -16.13 21.76 -26.83
N ARG A 21 -17.40 22.07 -26.54
CA ARG A 21 -17.78 23.08 -25.52
C ARG A 21 -18.25 22.45 -24.19
N ALA A 22 -19.08 21.42 -24.22
CA ALA A 22 -19.60 20.77 -23.01
C ALA A 22 -18.51 20.02 -22.21
N GLY A 23 -17.53 19.41 -22.88
CA GLY A 23 -16.41 18.74 -22.23
C GLY A 23 -15.38 19.70 -21.59
N ALA A 24 -15.30 20.95 -22.08
CA ALA A 24 -14.37 21.97 -21.58
C ALA A 24 -14.81 22.57 -20.24
N GLY A 25 -16.12 22.81 -20.07
CA GLY A 25 -16.68 23.27 -18.80
C GLY A 25 -16.53 22.24 -17.68
N ARG A 26 -16.75 20.95 -17.97
CA ARG A 26 -16.59 19.87 -16.98
C ARG A 26 -15.15 19.69 -16.51
N ALA A 27 -14.18 19.68 -17.42
CA ALA A 27 -12.77 19.52 -17.06
C ALA A 27 -12.28 20.63 -16.11
N ARG A 28 -12.69 21.88 -16.34
CA ARG A 28 -12.33 23.01 -15.47
C ARG A 28 -12.92 22.89 -14.07
N ARG A 29 -14.15 22.38 -13.94
CA ARG A 29 -14.79 22.14 -12.63
C ARG A 29 -14.11 21.01 -11.85
N CYS A 30 -13.47 20.07 -12.54
CA CYS A 30 -12.76 18.95 -11.89
C CYS A 30 -11.36 19.32 -11.37
N LEU A 31 -10.74 20.40 -11.85
CA LEU A 31 -9.40 20.82 -11.41
C LEU A 31 -9.32 21.13 -9.90
N PRO A 32 -10.20 21.96 -9.31
CA PRO A 32 -10.17 22.19 -7.86
C PRO A 32 -10.48 20.91 -7.07
N LEU A 33 -11.38 20.04 -7.56
CA LEU A 33 -11.66 18.76 -6.90
C LEU A 33 -10.44 17.82 -6.91
N ALA A 34 -9.70 17.77 -8.02
CA ALA A 34 -8.45 17.02 -8.10
C ALA A 34 -7.38 17.60 -7.17
N GLY A 35 -7.28 18.94 -7.10
CA GLY A 35 -6.42 19.63 -6.15
C GLY A 35 -6.79 19.33 -4.70
N ALA A 36 -8.09 19.31 -4.37
CA ALA A 36 -8.55 18.99 -3.04
C ALA A 36 -8.25 17.53 -2.65
N ALA A 37 -8.45 16.57 -3.57
CA ALA A 37 -8.09 15.18 -3.35
C ALA A 37 -6.57 14.99 -3.16
N LEU A 38 -5.75 15.69 -3.96
CA LEU A 38 -4.29 15.71 -3.79
C LEU A 38 -3.91 16.33 -2.43
N GLY A 39 -4.52 17.45 -2.04
CA GLY A 39 -4.28 18.08 -0.74
C GLY A 39 -4.63 17.17 0.43
N ALA A 40 -5.76 16.46 0.36
CA ALA A 40 -6.15 15.48 1.38
C ALA A 40 -5.15 14.32 1.46
N ALA A 41 -4.65 13.84 0.31
CA ALA A 41 -3.61 12.82 0.26
C ALA A 41 -2.30 13.32 0.90
N LEU A 42 -1.89 14.55 0.60
CA LEU A 42 -0.68 15.17 1.17
C LEU A 42 -0.78 15.38 2.67
N ALA A 43 -1.95 15.82 3.16
CA ALA A 43 -2.22 16.02 4.58
C ALA A 43 -2.23 14.68 5.34
N THR A 44 -2.66 13.59 4.70
CA THR A 44 -2.69 12.25 5.29
C THR A 44 -1.32 11.57 5.26
N LYS A 45 -0.58 11.69 4.15
CA LYS A 45 0.65 10.93 3.93
C LYS A 45 1.65 11.70 3.06
N MET A 46 2.77 12.07 3.67
CA MET A 46 3.89 12.78 3.01
C MET A 46 4.49 12.01 1.83
N SER A 47 4.42 10.68 1.83
CA SER A 47 4.90 9.86 0.70
C SER A 47 4.10 10.05 -0.60
N THR A 48 3.05 10.89 -0.59
CA THR A 48 2.29 11.27 -1.78
C THR A 48 2.83 12.52 -2.49
N LEU A 49 3.82 13.21 -1.91
CA LEU A 49 4.50 14.38 -2.53
C LEU A 49 4.94 14.16 -4.00
N PRO A 50 5.48 12.99 -4.39
CA PRO A 50 5.84 12.73 -5.79
C PRO A 50 4.65 12.83 -6.76
N ALA A 51 3.41 12.71 -6.31
CA ALA A 51 2.22 12.87 -7.14
C ALA A 51 1.92 14.34 -7.51
N VAL A 52 2.46 15.32 -6.78
CA VAL A 52 2.22 16.75 -7.04
C VAL A 52 2.66 17.18 -8.44
N PRO A 53 3.93 17.01 -8.85
CA PRO A 53 4.36 17.38 -10.20
C PRO A 53 3.64 16.56 -11.28
N VAL A 54 3.31 15.30 -10.99
CA VAL A 54 2.59 14.42 -11.93
C VAL A 54 1.18 14.93 -12.20
N LEU A 55 0.39 15.21 -11.16
CA LEU A 55 -0.99 15.67 -11.31
C LEU A 55 -1.06 17.10 -11.85
N ALA A 56 -0.12 17.96 -11.49
CA ALA A 56 0.01 19.29 -12.08
C ALA A 56 0.30 19.21 -13.58
N ALA A 57 1.23 18.35 -14.01
CA ALA A 57 1.54 18.12 -15.42
C ALA A 57 0.35 17.52 -16.17
N LEU A 58 -0.33 16.53 -15.59
CA LEU A 58 -1.53 15.94 -16.18
C LEU A 58 -2.68 16.95 -16.31
N ALA A 59 -2.84 17.85 -15.33
CA ALA A 59 -3.80 18.95 -15.40
C ALA A 59 -3.47 19.91 -16.56
N ALA A 60 -2.20 20.30 -16.72
CA ALA A 60 -1.74 21.11 -17.84
C ALA A 60 -1.97 20.39 -19.18
N LEU A 61 -1.61 19.11 -19.29
CA LEU A 61 -1.82 18.28 -20.47
C LEU A 61 -3.30 18.16 -20.85
N SER A 62 -4.20 18.09 -19.88
CA SER A 62 -5.66 18.04 -20.12
C SER A 62 -6.18 19.27 -20.89
N VAL A 63 -5.51 20.42 -20.73
CA VAL A 63 -5.81 21.67 -21.42
C VAL A 63 -5.05 21.78 -22.74
N CYS A 64 -3.75 21.46 -22.74
CA CYS A 64 -2.90 21.48 -23.95
C CYS A 64 -3.42 20.54 -25.04
N ALA A 65 -3.85 19.32 -24.69
CA ALA A 65 -4.39 18.34 -25.64
C ALA A 65 -5.62 18.84 -26.40
N ARG A 66 -6.28 19.90 -25.90
CA ARG A 66 -7.44 20.53 -26.55
C ARG A 66 -7.10 21.83 -27.26
N ARG A 67 -6.06 22.54 -26.80
CA ARG A 67 -5.60 23.83 -27.34
C ARG A 67 -4.07 23.96 -27.17
N PRO A 68 -3.27 23.45 -28.13
CA PRO A 68 -1.82 23.29 -27.95
C PRO A 68 -1.02 24.61 -27.89
N ARG A 69 -1.61 25.75 -28.26
CA ARG A 69 -0.95 27.06 -28.27
C ARG A 69 -1.21 27.92 -27.02
N ASP A 70 -1.90 27.39 -26.00
CA ASP A 70 -2.40 28.17 -24.86
C ASP A 70 -1.66 27.83 -23.55
N ALA A 71 -0.34 28.08 -23.55
CA ALA A 71 0.55 27.80 -22.40
C ALA A 71 0.06 28.46 -21.10
N ARG A 72 -0.51 29.67 -21.19
CA ARG A 72 -1.09 30.39 -20.04
C ARG A 72 -2.19 29.59 -19.36
N ARG A 73 -3.09 28.97 -20.12
CA ARG A 73 -4.18 28.15 -19.55
C ARG A 73 -3.71 26.82 -18.99
N ALA A 74 -2.67 26.24 -19.58
CA ALA A 74 -2.05 25.02 -19.06
C ALA A 74 -1.39 25.28 -17.70
N LEU A 75 -0.63 26.37 -17.60
CA LEU A 75 -0.05 26.85 -16.34
C LEU A 75 -1.13 27.17 -15.30
N ALA A 76 -2.22 27.84 -15.70
CA ALA A 76 -3.34 28.10 -14.80
C ALA A 76 -3.98 26.81 -14.28
N ALA A 77 -4.12 25.77 -15.11
CA ALA A 77 -4.70 24.50 -14.68
C ALA A 77 -3.80 23.76 -13.67
N ALA A 78 -2.49 23.71 -13.93
CA ALA A 78 -1.52 23.19 -12.98
C ALA A 78 -1.55 24.00 -11.66
N GLY A 79 -1.55 25.34 -11.77
CA GLY A 79 -1.61 26.25 -10.63
C GLY A 79 -2.86 26.04 -9.77
N VAL A 80 -4.04 25.90 -10.37
CA VAL A 80 -5.28 25.63 -9.62
C VAL A 80 -5.18 24.33 -8.82
N VAL A 81 -4.66 23.25 -9.41
CA VAL A 81 -4.49 21.97 -8.71
C VAL A 81 -3.52 22.11 -7.54
N THR A 82 -2.34 22.70 -7.77
CA THR A 82 -1.30 22.85 -6.75
C THR A 82 -1.72 23.79 -5.62
N VAL A 83 -2.27 24.96 -5.94
CA VAL A 83 -2.72 25.94 -4.94
C VAL A 83 -3.86 25.36 -4.10
N THR A 84 -4.83 24.67 -4.73
CA THR A 84 -5.92 24.04 -3.99
C THR A 84 -5.39 22.93 -3.07
N ALA A 85 -4.41 22.15 -3.53
CA ALA A 85 -3.78 21.12 -2.69
C ALA A 85 -3.08 21.72 -1.46
N VAL A 86 -2.31 22.80 -1.65
CA VAL A 86 -1.66 23.54 -0.56
C VAL A 86 -2.68 24.12 0.41
N ALA A 87 -3.74 24.75 -0.10
CA ALA A 87 -4.82 25.31 0.71
C ALA A 87 -5.50 24.23 1.57
N VAL A 88 -5.74 23.03 1.03
CA VAL A 88 -6.33 21.92 1.80
C VAL A 88 -5.40 21.43 2.90
N VAL A 89 -4.08 21.34 2.66
CA VAL A 89 -3.11 20.99 3.71
C VAL A 89 -3.15 22.03 4.84
N TRP A 90 -3.08 23.32 4.51
CA TRP A 90 -3.19 24.39 5.50
C TRP A 90 -4.51 24.34 6.26
N ALA A 91 -5.63 24.19 5.57
CA ALA A 91 -6.95 24.09 6.19
C ALA A 91 -7.02 22.91 7.17
N THR A 92 -6.44 21.75 6.82
CA THR A 92 -6.41 20.58 7.70
C THR A 92 -5.61 20.85 8.97
N TYR A 93 -4.44 21.47 8.86
CA TYR A 93 -3.62 21.81 10.01
C TYR A 93 -4.29 22.88 10.89
N LEU A 94 -4.92 23.89 10.30
CA LEU A 94 -5.65 24.93 11.03
C LEU A 94 -6.93 24.42 11.71
N VAL A 95 -7.56 23.37 11.17
CA VAL A 95 -8.70 22.70 11.83
C VAL A 95 -8.24 21.95 13.08
N VAL A 96 -7.08 21.28 13.01
CA VAL A 96 -6.53 20.51 14.14
C VAL A 96 -5.92 21.43 15.20
N ASP A 97 -5.16 22.43 14.78
CA ASP A 97 -4.54 23.44 15.63
C ASP A 97 -4.66 24.84 15.01
N PRO A 98 -5.74 25.58 15.33
CA PRO A 98 -5.98 26.91 14.79
C PRO A 98 -4.91 27.94 15.17
N ARG A 99 -4.13 27.68 16.21
CA ARG A 99 -3.09 28.59 16.72
C ARG A 99 -1.69 28.18 16.28
N LEU A 100 -1.54 27.05 15.58
CA LEU A 100 -0.27 26.50 15.11
C LEU A 100 0.80 26.43 16.22
N ARG A 101 0.38 26.02 17.42
CA ARG A 101 1.22 25.82 18.61
C ARG A 101 1.95 24.48 18.52
N TRP A 102 2.79 24.35 17.51
CA TRP A 102 3.71 23.22 17.40
C TRP A 102 4.95 23.49 18.25
N GLU A 103 5.15 22.69 19.29
CA GLU A 103 6.35 22.75 20.15
C GLU A 103 7.21 21.49 19.97
N PRO A 104 8.37 21.58 19.31
CA PRO A 104 9.27 20.44 19.10
C PRO A 104 9.85 19.87 20.42
N GLY A 105 9.77 20.58 21.54
CA GLY A 105 10.45 20.22 22.79
C GLY A 105 10.12 18.83 23.35
N ALA A 106 8.95 18.28 23.01
CA ALA A 106 8.55 16.94 23.44
C ALA A 106 9.07 15.80 22.53
N THR A 107 9.55 16.11 21.32
CA THR A 107 9.94 15.10 20.31
C THR A 107 11.26 15.48 19.65
N HIS A 108 12.26 14.60 19.67
CA HIS A 108 13.51 14.84 18.98
C HIS A 108 13.31 14.94 17.45
N VAL A 109 13.38 16.16 16.90
CA VAL A 109 13.35 16.40 15.46
C VAL A 109 14.78 16.41 14.91
N PRO A 110 15.16 15.45 14.05
CA PRO A 110 16.51 15.37 13.53
C PRO A 110 16.80 16.49 12.52
N VAL A 111 18.04 16.99 12.52
CA VAL A 111 18.49 17.98 11.53
C VAL A 111 18.78 17.27 10.21
N VAL A 112 17.99 17.56 9.18
CA VAL A 112 18.19 17.03 7.82
C VAL A 112 18.97 18.04 6.96
N ARG A 113 20.13 17.63 6.45
CA ARG A 113 21.00 18.45 5.58
C ARG A 113 20.88 18.04 4.10
N GLY A 114 21.52 18.79 3.21
CA GLY A 114 21.56 18.51 1.77
C GLY A 114 20.23 18.79 1.05
N LEU A 115 20.00 18.08 -0.06
CA LEU A 115 18.85 18.27 -0.95
C LEU A 115 17.52 18.06 -0.21
N HIS A 116 17.40 17.03 0.65
CA HIS A 116 16.18 16.78 1.41
C HIS A 116 15.84 17.95 2.35
N GLY A 117 16.85 18.52 3.02
CA GLY A 117 16.65 19.68 3.89
C GLY A 117 16.26 20.95 3.12
N GLN A 118 16.79 21.16 1.92
CA GLN A 118 16.40 22.26 1.04
C GLN A 118 14.96 22.08 0.54
N LEU A 119 14.61 20.89 0.06
CA LEU A 119 13.26 20.57 -0.43
C LEU A 119 12.21 20.81 0.64
N VAL A 120 12.44 20.37 1.88
CA VAL A 120 11.51 20.60 3.00
C VAL A 120 11.26 22.09 3.21
N ARG A 121 12.31 22.93 3.21
CA ARG A 121 12.17 24.39 3.40
C ARG A 121 11.47 25.10 2.23
N MET A 122 11.48 24.52 1.04
CA MET A 122 10.81 25.09 -0.14
C MET A 122 9.33 24.72 -0.22
N LEU A 123 8.88 23.71 0.51
CA LEU A 123 7.48 23.30 0.50
C LEU A 123 6.61 24.31 1.27
N PRO A 124 5.51 24.81 0.68
CA PRO A 124 4.67 25.84 1.30
C PRO A 124 3.69 25.22 2.33
N PHE A 125 4.22 24.53 3.35
CA PHE A 125 3.45 23.83 4.37
C PHE A 125 3.78 24.31 5.79
N PRO A 126 2.93 24.04 6.80
CA PRO A 126 3.20 24.40 8.19
C PRO A 126 4.46 23.74 8.75
N GLU A 127 5.05 24.33 9.79
CA GLU A 127 6.26 23.82 10.45
C GLU A 127 6.11 22.37 10.94
N ALA A 128 4.97 22.03 11.55
CA ALA A 128 4.68 20.66 11.99
C ALA A 128 4.75 19.63 10.84
N TYR A 129 4.38 20.02 9.61
CA TYR A 129 4.54 19.17 8.43
C TYR A 129 6.02 18.96 8.10
N TRP A 130 6.81 20.04 8.11
CA TRP A 130 8.25 19.94 7.87
C TRP A 130 8.95 19.07 8.90
N ASP A 131 8.57 19.18 10.17
CA ASP A 131 9.17 18.39 11.24
C ASP A 131 8.78 16.91 11.16
N GLY A 132 7.52 16.59 10.80
CA GLY A 132 7.13 15.22 10.48
C GLY A 132 7.95 14.63 9.32
N MET A 133 8.24 15.42 8.27
CA MET A 133 9.12 14.99 7.18
C MET A 133 10.55 14.75 7.66
N ARG A 134 11.09 15.64 8.52
CA ARG A 134 12.44 15.49 9.08
C ARG A 134 12.56 14.22 9.92
N ILE A 135 11.59 13.96 10.79
CA ILE A 135 11.49 12.72 11.58
C ILE A 135 11.51 11.51 10.64
N GLN A 136 10.70 11.55 9.56
CA GLN A 136 10.65 10.45 8.60
C GLN A 136 11.99 10.25 7.89
N PHE A 137 12.67 11.30 7.43
CA PHE A 137 14.01 11.16 6.83
C PHE A 137 15.05 10.64 7.83
N GLY A 138 14.95 11.02 9.11
CA GLY A 138 15.80 10.47 10.15
C GLY A 138 15.64 8.95 10.31
N LEU A 139 14.42 8.43 10.13
CA LEU A 139 14.18 6.97 10.10
C LEU A 139 14.73 6.31 8.83
N GLU A 140 14.69 6.98 7.68
CA GLU A 140 15.25 6.47 6.42
C GLU A 140 16.79 6.41 6.44
N ASN A 141 17.46 7.22 7.25
CA ASN A 141 18.92 7.19 7.39
C ASN A 141 19.44 6.04 8.26
N ARG A 142 18.56 5.23 8.86
CA ARG A 142 18.94 4.07 9.68
C ARG A 142 19.12 2.83 8.80
N SER A 143 20.02 1.94 9.19
CA SER A 143 20.10 0.61 8.62
C SER A 143 18.96 -0.26 9.17
N TRP A 144 18.12 -0.76 8.26
CA TRP A 144 17.05 -1.69 8.59
C TRP A 144 17.44 -3.10 8.20
N GLU A 145 16.89 -4.09 8.91
CA GLU A 145 17.00 -5.48 8.51
C GLU A 145 15.75 -5.87 7.73
N GLY A 146 15.95 -6.38 6.52
CA GLY A 146 14.91 -6.90 5.67
C GLY A 146 14.96 -8.42 5.58
N PHE A 147 13.85 -9.01 5.17
CA PHE A 147 13.74 -10.43 4.87
C PHE A 147 12.90 -10.63 3.62
N LEU A 148 13.39 -11.46 2.70
CA LEU A 148 12.65 -11.83 1.50
C LEU A 148 13.04 -13.24 1.05
N PHE A 149 12.06 -14.12 0.87
CA PHE A 149 12.23 -15.50 0.38
C PHE A 149 13.33 -16.31 1.09
N GLY A 150 13.32 -16.35 2.42
CA GLY A 150 14.31 -17.10 3.20
C GLY A 150 15.62 -16.35 3.45
N HIS A 151 15.81 -15.17 2.86
CA HIS A 151 17.06 -14.43 2.97
C HIS A 151 16.89 -13.15 3.78
N ARG A 152 17.63 -13.06 4.88
CA ARG A 152 17.85 -11.80 5.63
C ARG A 152 18.92 -10.96 4.96
N TYR A 153 18.75 -9.65 5.00
CA TYR A 153 19.72 -8.69 4.48
C TYR A 153 19.68 -7.38 5.28
N SER A 154 20.76 -6.61 5.20
CA SER A 154 20.83 -5.26 5.74
C SER A 154 20.63 -4.24 4.62
N GLY A 155 19.90 -3.16 4.91
CA GLY A 155 19.53 -2.13 3.94
C GLY A 155 18.21 -2.45 3.22
N ALA A 156 18.05 -1.89 2.02
CA ALA A 156 16.82 -1.99 1.25
C ALA A 156 17.05 -2.57 -0.16
N ARG A 157 16.03 -3.25 -0.66
CA ARG A 157 15.97 -3.81 -2.00
C ARG A 157 14.85 -3.10 -2.74
N TRP A 158 15.20 -2.44 -3.84
CA TRP A 158 14.24 -1.69 -4.66
C TRP A 158 13.02 -2.53 -5.10
N TYR A 159 13.19 -3.84 -5.26
CA TYR A 159 12.14 -4.76 -5.70
C TYR A 159 11.34 -5.39 -4.56
N TYR A 160 11.66 -5.12 -3.29
CA TYR A 160 10.97 -5.70 -2.14
C TYR A 160 9.46 -5.43 -2.19
N LEU A 161 9.07 -4.16 -2.33
CA LEU A 161 7.66 -3.76 -2.24
C LEU A 161 6.81 -4.32 -3.39
N PRO A 162 7.23 -4.28 -4.67
CA PRO A 162 6.55 -4.99 -5.75
C PRO A 162 6.41 -6.49 -5.49
N VAL A 163 7.47 -7.16 -5.03
CA VAL A 163 7.42 -8.59 -4.73
C VAL A 163 6.47 -8.88 -3.57
N ALA A 164 6.55 -8.11 -2.49
CA ALA A 164 5.68 -8.27 -1.33
C ALA A 164 4.21 -8.10 -1.71
N LEU A 165 3.89 -7.12 -2.57
CA LEU A 165 2.55 -6.94 -3.12
C LEU A 165 2.09 -8.15 -3.94
N VAL A 166 2.94 -8.71 -4.80
CA VAL A 166 2.63 -9.93 -5.55
C VAL A 166 2.36 -11.11 -4.62
N VAL A 167 3.14 -11.26 -3.53
CA VAL A 167 2.92 -12.32 -2.52
C VAL A 167 1.61 -12.12 -1.75
N LYS A 168 1.32 -10.87 -1.39
CA LYS A 168 0.22 -10.47 -0.49
C LYS A 168 -1.12 -10.26 -1.17
N THR A 169 -1.18 -10.27 -2.50
CA THR A 169 -2.41 -9.96 -3.24
C THR A 169 -3.06 -11.24 -3.74
N PRO A 170 -4.37 -11.46 -3.54
CA PRO A 170 -5.07 -12.62 -4.10
C PRO A 170 -4.87 -12.72 -5.61
N LEU A 171 -4.67 -13.94 -6.12
CA LEU A 171 -4.37 -14.18 -7.54
C LEU A 171 -5.44 -13.59 -8.48
N GLY A 172 -6.71 -13.70 -8.08
CA GLY A 172 -7.82 -13.10 -8.83
C GLY A 172 -7.71 -11.57 -8.98
N MET A 173 -7.21 -10.90 -7.94
CA MET A 173 -7.01 -9.45 -7.96
C MET A 173 -5.79 -9.07 -8.82
N LEU A 174 -4.69 -9.82 -8.74
CA LEU A 174 -3.54 -9.62 -9.63
C LEU A 174 -3.92 -9.75 -11.12
N ALA A 175 -4.76 -10.74 -11.45
CA ALA A 175 -5.28 -10.92 -12.80
C ALA A 175 -6.15 -9.72 -13.23
N LEU A 176 -7.06 -9.26 -12.37
CA LEU A 176 -7.91 -8.10 -12.65
C LEU A 176 -7.11 -6.80 -12.81
N TRP A 177 -6.12 -6.55 -11.95
CA TRP A 177 -5.23 -5.38 -12.04
C TRP A 177 -4.47 -5.38 -13.36
N THR A 178 -3.87 -6.52 -13.71
CA THR A 178 -3.09 -6.67 -14.94
C THR A 178 -3.97 -6.48 -16.18
N ALA A 179 -5.10 -7.20 -16.25
CA ALA A 179 -6.04 -7.08 -17.36
C ALA A 179 -6.62 -5.66 -17.47
N GLY A 180 -6.88 -5.01 -16.34
CA GLY A 180 -7.36 -3.64 -16.26
C GLY A 180 -6.35 -2.62 -16.78
N ALA A 181 -5.09 -2.71 -16.35
CA ALA A 181 -4.01 -1.84 -16.83
C ALA A 181 -3.77 -2.02 -18.34
N VAL A 182 -3.74 -3.27 -18.83
CA VAL A 182 -3.62 -3.59 -20.26
C VAL A 182 -4.82 -3.04 -21.05
N ALA A 183 -6.03 -3.19 -20.53
CA ALA A 183 -7.25 -2.62 -21.11
C ALA A 183 -7.14 -1.09 -21.24
N MET A 184 -6.70 -0.40 -20.19
CA MET A 184 -6.51 1.05 -20.21
C MET A 184 -5.48 1.50 -21.26
N ALA A 185 -4.34 0.81 -21.34
CA ALA A 185 -3.26 1.15 -22.27
C ALA A 185 -3.56 0.78 -23.73
N GLY A 186 -4.25 -0.34 -23.96
CA GLY A 186 -4.48 -0.87 -25.30
C GLY A 186 -5.74 -0.32 -26.00
N MET A 187 -6.80 -0.02 -25.26
CA MET A 187 -8.09 0.30 -25.87
C MET A 187 -8.23 1.80 -26.15
N ARG A 188 -8.46 2.16 -27.42
CA ARG A 188 -8.58 3.56 -27.89
C ARG A 188 -9.50 4.44 -27.03
N ARG A 189 -10.59 3.88 -26.49
CA ARG A 189 -11.54 4.62 -25.64
C ARG A 189 -11.04 4.90 -24.23
N LEU A 190 -10.12 4.09 -23.70
CA LEU A 190 -9.56 4.23 -22.34
C LEU A 190 -8.19 4.89 -22.31
N ARG A 191 -7.45 4.84 -23.42
CA ARG A 191 -6.12 5.44 -23.55
C ARG A 191 -6.02 6.89 -23.02
N PRO A 192 -7.02 7.78 -23.22
CA PRO A 192 -6.96 9.12 -22.65
C PRO A 192 -7.02 9.16 -21.11
N ALA A 193 -7.65 8.16 -20.47
CA ALA A 193 -7.76 8.07 -19.01
C ALA A 193 -6.58 7.32 -18.36
N ALA A 194 -5.93 6.41 -19.11
CA ALA A 194 -4.79 5.62 -18.65
C ALA A 194 -3.71 6.43 -17.90
N PRO A 195 -3.21 7.58 -18.39
CA PRO A 195 -2.16 8.30 -17.68
C PRO A 195 -2.62 8.85 -16.32
N TYR A 196 -3.90 9.16 -16.14
CA TYR A 196 -4.43 9.69 -14.87
C TYR A 196 -4.54 8.64 -13.76
N VAL A 197 -4.47 7.35 -14.11
CA VAL A 197 -4.52 6.23 -13.16
C VAL A 197 -3.13 5.61 -13.03
N LEU A 198 -2.50 5.25 -14.15
CA LEU A 198 -1.29 4.45 -14.16
C LEU A 198 -0.03 5.25 -13.85
N VAL A 199 0.06 6.53 -14.26
CA VAL A 199 1.27 7.34 -14.03
C VAL A 199 1.42 7.73 -12.55
N PRO A 200 0.40 8.27 -11.85
CA PRO A 200 0.51 8.53 -10.42
C PRO A 200 0.83 7.25 -9.63
N ALA A 201 0.17 6.13 -9.96
CA ALA A 201 0.42 4.84 -9.35
C ALA A 201 1.88 4.39 -9.52
N ALA A 202 2.42 4.47 -10.74
CA ALA A 202 3.79 4.08 -11.05
C ALA A 202 4.82 5.00 -10.38
N VAL A 203 4.62 6.32 -10.40
CA VAL A 203 5.56 7.28 -9.79
C VAL A 203 5.57 7.13 -8.26
N LEU A 204 4.40 6.96 -7.63
CA LEU A 204 4.33 6.72 -6.19
C LEU A 204 4.96 5.38 -5.81
N LEU A 205 4.77 4.34 -6.61
CA LEU A 205 5.42 3.05 -6.40
C LEU A 205 6.94 3.17 -6.55
N ALA A 206 7.43 3.80 -7.62
CA ALA A 206 8.85 4.03 -7.85
C ALA A 206 9.49 4.83 -6.70
N SER A 207 8.81 5.85 -6.19
CA SER A 207 9.29 6.60 -5.02
C SER A 207 9.25 5.78 -3.73
N ALA A 208 8.30 4.87 -3.55
CA ALA A 208 8.26 4.00 -2.40
C ALA A 208 9.38 2.94 -2.45
N MET A 209 9.76 2.50 -3.66
CA MET A 209 10.85 1.54 -3.91
C MET A 209 12.24 2.10 -3.60
N THR A 210 12.39 3.42 -3.46
CA THR A 210 13.65 4.05 -3.03
C THR A 210 13.76 4.23 -1.52
N GLY A 211 12.73 3.85 -0.75
CA GLY A 211 12.76 3.90 0.71
C GLY A 211 13.76 2.88 1.28
N ALA A 212 14.32 3.19 2.44
CA ALA A 212 15.25 2.32 3.16
C ALA A 212 14.55 1.21 3.95
N ARG A 213 13.20 1.20 3.97
CA ARG A 213 12.37 0.32 4.80
C ARG A 213 11.66 -0.73 3.97
N ASP A 214 12.21 -1.94 3.99
CA ASP A 214 11.59 -3.14 3.43
C ASP A 214 10.68 -3.82 4.46
N LEU A 215 9.63 -3.11 4.84
CA LEU A 215 8.63 -3.55 5.82
C LEU A 215 7.25 -3.47 5.19
N GLY A 216 6.34 -4.40 5.49
CA GLY A 216 4.89 -4.34 5.27
C GLY A 216 4.34 -3.68 3.98
N THR A 217 3.52 -4.38 3.20
CA THR A 217 2.87 -3.80 1.99
C THR A 217 2.01 -2.54 2.22
N ARG A 218 1.68 -2.20 3.47
CA ARG A 218 0.99 -0.96 3.89
C ARG A 218 1.62 0.34 3.39
N TYR A 219 2.92 0.37 3.10
CA TYR A 219 3.55 1.56 2.53
C TYR A 219 3.05 1.86 1.10
N ALA A 220 2.63 0.83 0.35
CA ALA A 220 2.06 0.94 -0.99
C ALA A 220 0.52 0.86 -1.05
N VAL A 221 -0.21 1.17 0.02
CA VAL A 221 -1.69 1.08 0.03
C VAL A 221 -2.38 1.89 -1.08
N PHE A 222 -1.73 2.92 -1.62
CA PHE A 222 -2.22 3.68 -2.76
C PHE A 222 -2.33 2.82 -4.04
N LEU A 223 -1.43 1.85 -4.23
CA LEU A 223 -1.33 1.09 -5.46
C LEU A 223 -2.57 0.20 -5.69
N PRO A 224 -3.02 -0.60 -4.69
CA PRO A 224 -4.31 -1.30 -4.78
C PRO A 224 -5.48 -0.39 -5.15
N MET A 225 -5.53 0.85 -4.64
CA MET A 225 -6.64 1.78 -4.92
C MET A 225 -6.66 2.22 -6.39
N PHE A 226 -5.50 2.60 -6.95
CA PHE A 226 -5.41 2.95 -8.38
C PHE A 226 -5.68 1.73 -9.27
N LEU A 227 -5.14 0.56 -8.91
CA LEU A 227 -5.31 -0.64 -9.73
C LEU A 227 -6.72 -1.24 -9.61
N ALA A 228 -7.48 -0.96 -8.55
CA ALA A 228 -8.91 -1.28 -8.48
C ALA A 228 -9.72 -0.50 -9.52
N VAL A 229 -9.40 0.78 -9.74
CA VAL A 229 -9.99 1.58 -10.83
C VAL A 229 -9.63 0.97 -12.20
N ALA A 230 -8.38 0.55 -12.37
CA ALA A 230 -7.95 -0.13 -13.60
C ALA A 230 -8.69 -1.46 -13.79
N ALA A 231 -8.86 -2.28 -12.75
CA ALA A 231 -9.59 -3.54 -12.80
C ALA A 231 -11.04 -3.37 -13.29
N GLY A 232 -11.74 -2.32 -12.85
CA GLY A 232 -13.10 -2.02 -13.33
C GLY A 232 -13.17 -1.79 -14.85
N CYS A 233 -12.06 -1.36 -15.48
CA CYS A 233 -12.00 -1.14 -16.92
C CYS A 233 -12.06 -2.42 -17.76
N VAL A 234 -11.83 -3.61 -17.16
CA VAL A 234 -11.94 -4.91 -17.85
C VAL A 234 -13.34 -5.11 -18.41
N LEU A 235 -14.39 -4.68 -17.70
CA LEU A 235 -15.78 -4.80 -18.15
C LEU A 235 -16.10 -4.01 -19.42
N THR A 236 -15.25 -3.04 -19.78
CA THR A 236 -15.45 -2.31 -21.02
C THR A 236 -15.13 -3.17 -22.25
N VAL A 237 -14.32 -4.23 -22.08
CA VAL A 237 -14.02 -5.21 -23.14
C VAL A 237 -15.33 -5.86 -23.58
N ARG A 238 -15.78 -5.56 -24.80
CA ARG A 238 -17.09 -5.97 -25.34
C ARG A 238 -17.10 -7.45 -25.76
N ARG A 239 -16.67 -8.33 -24.87
CA ARG A 239 -16.70 -9.79 -25.04
C ARG A 239 -17.77 -10.36 -24.10
N ARG A 240 -18.62 -11.23 -24.63
CA ARG A 240 -19.73 -11.85 -23.88
C ARG A 240 -19.29 -12.58 -22.61
N TRP A 241 -18.06 -13.09 -22.58
CA TRP A 241 -17.50 -13.82 -21.44
C TRP A 241 -16.83 -12.91 -20.39
N ALA A 242 -16.54 -11.64 -20.72
CA ALA A 242 -15.78 -10.77 -19.83
C ALA A 242 -16.47 -10.53 -18.47
N PRO A 243 -17.80 -10.26 -18.40
CA PRO A 243 -18.48 -10.11 -17.12
C PRO A 243 -18.45 -11.39 -16.27
N VAL A 244 -18.55 -12.56 -16.89
CA VAL A 244 -18.51 -13.86 -16.20
C VAL A 244 -17.13 -14.08 -15.59
N VAL A 245 -16.06 -13.85 -16.35
CA VAL A 245 -14.68 -14.00 -15.85
C VAL A 245 -14.39 -12.98 -14.76
N VAL A 246 -14.77 -11.71 -14.94
CA VAL A 246 -14.61 -10.68 -13.90
C VAL A 246 -15.38 -11.05 -12.63
N GLY A 247 -16.62 -11.54 -12.77
CA GLY A 247 -17.43 -12.03 -11.65
C GLY A 247 -16.76 -13.18 -10.92
N ALA A 248 -16.28 -14.19 -11.64
CA ALA A 248 -15.58 -15.33 -11.06
C ALA A 248 -14.30 -14.92 -10.31
N LEU A 249 -13.47 -14.04 -10.90
CA LEU A 249 -12.26 -13.52 -10.25
C LEU A 249 -12.59 -12.67 -9.01
N THR A 250 -13.68 -11.91 -9.05
CA THR A 250 -14.14 -11.10 -7.91
C THR A 250 -14.63 -12.00 -6.77
N VAL A 251 -15.40 -13.05 -7.08
CA VAL A 251 -15.82 -14.07 -6.10
C VAL A 251 -14.61 -14.79 -5.53
N PHE A 252 -13.62 -15.13 -6.35
CA PHE A 252 -12.36 -15.73 -5.88
C PHE A 252 -11.66 -14.83 -4.85
N VAL A 253 -11.54 -13.53 -5.13
CA VAL A 253 -10.96 -12.56 -4.19
C VAL A 253 -11.78 -12.50 -2.90
N ALA A 254 -13.11 -12.45 -3.00
CA ALA A 254 -13.99 -12.41 -1.84
C ALA A 254 -13.85 -13.67 -0.97
N VAL A 255 -13.81 -14.85 -1.58
CA VAL A 255 -13.59 -16.12 -0.86
C VAL A 255 -12.21 -16.15 -0.19
N SER A 256 -11.17 -15.69 -0.88
CA SER A 256 -9.81 -15.60 -0.30
C SER A 256 -9.80 -14.67 0.92
N SER A 257 -10.46 -13.51 0.83
CA SER A 257 -10.63 -12.58 1.95
C SER A 257 -11.44 -13.17 3.11
N LEU A 258 -12.53 -13.89 2.82
CA LEU A 258 -13.39 -14.50 3.85
C LEU A 258 -12.67 -15.64 4.56
N ARG A 259 -11.91 -16.48 3.85
CA ARG A 259 -11.12 -17.56 4.44
C ARG A 259 -9.98 -17.07 5.33
N THR A 260 -9.50 -15.86 5.06
CA THR A 260 -8.43 -15.23 5.83
C THR A 260 -8.96 -14.54 7.07
N TYR A 261 -10.27 -14.28 7.16
CA TYR A 261 -10.86 -13.70 8.36
C TYR A 261 -10.65 -14.65 9.55
N PRO A 262 -10.19 -14.16 10.72
CA PRO A 262 -9.87 -12.77 11.06
C PRO A 262 -8.38 -12.39 10.97
N CYS A 263 -7.52 -13.29 10.50
CA CYS A 263 -6.05 -13.20 10.52
C CYS A 263 -5.48 -12.65 9.20
N TYR A 264 -5.79 -11.39 8.88
CA TYR A 264 -5.39 -10.78 7.61
C TYR A 264 -3.91 -10.48 7.45
N LEU A 265 -3.21 -10.17 8.55
CA LEU A 265 -1.82 -9.71 8.46
C LEU A 265 -0.91 -10.76 7.81
N PRO A 266 -0.90 -12.05 8.24
CA PRO A 266 -0.06 -13.08 7.63
C PRO A 266 -0.59 -13.61 6.30
N TYR A 267 -1.59 -13.00 5.66
CA TYR A 267 -2.07 -13.48 4.36
C TYR A 267 -0.96 -13.55 3.30
N SER A 268 -0.90 -14.63 2.53
CA SER A 268 -0.28 -14.64 1.20
C SER A 268 -1.16 -15.46 0.27
N ASN A 269 -1.04 -15.23 -1.03
CA ASN A 269 -1.81 -15.99 -1.99
C ASN A 269 -1.29 -17.43 -2.13
N GLU A 270 -2.10 -18.26 -2.80
CA GLU A 270 -1.91 -19.70 -2.91
C GLU A 270 -0.63 -20.06 -3.67
N ALA A 271 -0.15 -19.22 -4.59
CA ALA A 271 1.10 -19.44 -5.31
C ALA A 271 2.34 -19.34 -4.40
N PHE A 272 2.21 -18.73 -3.22
CA PHE A 272 3.26 -18.63 -2.21
C PHE A 272 2.99 -19.49 -0.96
N GLY A 273 2.00 -20.37 -1.01
CA GLY A 273 1.71 -21.35 0.03
C GLY A 273 0.66 -20.91 1.06
N GLY A 274 -0.01 -19.78 0.85
CA GLY A 274 -1.07 -19.31 1.73
C GLY A 274 -0.58 -18.74 3.07
N PRO A 275 -1.50 -18.31 3.96
CA PRO A 275 -1.17 -17.67 5.24
C PRO A 275 -0.12 -18.43 6.07
N ALA A 276 -0.28 -19.76 6.22
CA ALA A 276 0.61 -20.64 6.98
C ALA A 276 2.08 -20.69 6.49
N ARG A 277 2.36 -20.18 5.28
CA ARG A 277 3.69 -20.21 4.67
C ARG A 277 4.25 -18.81 4.40
N THR A 278 3.52 -17.77 4.77
CA THR A 278 3.91 -16.38 4.51
C THR A 278 5.21 -16.03 5.21
N HIS A 279 5.43 -16.50 6.45
CA HIS A 279 6.67 -16.27 7.18
C HIS A 279 7.91 -16.76 6.42
N LEU A 280 7.80 -17.75 5.55
CA LEU A 280 8.97 -18.20 4.76
C LEU A 280 9.28 -17.27 3.56
N ARG A 281 8.36 -16.35 3.21
CA ARG A 281 8.46 -15.44 2.06
C ARG A 281 8.67 -14.00 2.50
N LEU A 282 7.94 -13.56 3.51
CA LEU A 282 7.93 -12.22 4.06
C LEU A 282 7.88 -12.31 5.59
N HIS A 283 8.58 -11.41 6.29
CA HIS A 283 8.59 -11.34 7.76
C HIS A 283 7.97 -10.03 8.25
N ASP A 284 8.12 -9.79 9.56
CA ASP A 284 7.95 -8.48 10.17
C ASP A 284 6.47 -8.11 10.19
N SER A 285 6.17 -6.85 9.93
CA SER A 285 4.82 -6.31 9.74
C SER A 285 4.05 -6.90 8.56
N ASN A 286 4.62 -7.86 7.83
CA ASN A 286 3.86 -8.72 6.92
C ASN A 286 3.31 -9.98 7.60
N VAL A 287 3.71 -10.33 8.82
CA VAL A 287 3.27 -11.58 9.46
C VAL A 287 2.82 -11.31 10.88
N ASP A 288 3.65 -10.62 11.66
CA ASP A 288 3.38 -10.33 13.06
C ASP A 288 3.83 -8.92 13.42
N TRP A 289 2.87 -8.13 13.90
CA TRP A 289 3.09 -6.82 14.50
C TRP A 289 2.39 -6.68 15.87
N GLY A 290 1.82 -7.76 16.40
CA GLY A 290 1.07 -7.80 17.66
C GLY A 290 -0.44 -7.95 17.54
N GLN A 291 -0.94 -8.15 16.32
CA GLN A 291 -2.37 -8.33 16.07
C GLN A 291 -2.96 -9.57 16.77
N ASP A 292 -2.14 -10.59 17.03
CA ASP A 292 -2.59 -11.87 17.60
C ASP A 292 -2.27 -12.02 19.10
N LEU A 293 -1.75 -10.99 19.78
CA LEU A 293 -1.47 -11.05 21.22
C LEU A 293 -2.73 -11.31 22.06
N GLY A 294 -3.88 -10.72 21.69
CA GLY A 294 -5.14 -11.02 22.37
C GLY A 294 -5.56 -12.49 22.21
N ARG A 295 -5.45 -13.03 20.98
CA ARG A 295 -5.73 -14.45 20.71
C ARG A 295 -4.77 -15.38 21.45
N LEU A 296 -3.51 -14.96 21.57
CA LEU A 296 -2.51 -15.70 22.33
C LEU A 296 -2.88 -15.71 23.81
N ALA A 297 -3.26 -14.57 24.40
CA ALA A 297 -3.70 -14.50 25.79
C ALA A 297 -4.88 -15.43 26.05
N ASP A 298 -5.91 -15.38 25.19
CA ASP A 298 -7.06 -16.28 25.28
C ASP A 298 -6.64 -17.75 25.21
N ARG A 299 -5.73 -18.09 24.29
CA ARG A 299 -5.23 -19.46 24.13
C ARG A 299 -4.44 -19.93 25.35
N LEU A 300 -3.57 -19.08 25.90
CA LEU A 300 -2.80 -19.38 27.10
C LEU A 300 -3.73 -19.58 28.30
N HIS A 301 -4.74 -18.73 28.45
CA HIS A 301 -5.71 -18.82 29.55
C HIS A 301 -6.59 -20.08 29.47
N THR A 302 -7.04 -20.44 28.27
CA THR A 302 -8.02 -21.54 28.09
C THR A 302 -7.36 -22.92 28.03
N ARG A 303 -6.17 -23.03 27.41
CA ARG A 303 -5.56 -24.34 27.10
C ARG A 303 -4.26 -24.61 27.85
N TYR A 304 -3.52 -23.57 28.23
CA TYR A 304 -2.17 -23.69 28.82
C TYR A 304 -2.09 -23.03 30.20
N ARG A 305 -3.22 -22.99 30.92
CA ARG A 305 -3.32 -22.30 32.21
C ARG A 305 -2.34 -22.88 33.22
N GLY A 306 -1.54 -22.00 33.83
CA GLY A 306 -0.56 -22.39 34.86
C GLY A 306 0.74 -22.99 34.31
N GLU A 307 0.89 -23.14 32.98
CA GLU A 307 2.16 -23.53 32.40
C GLU A 307 3.17 -22.38 32.45
N ARG A 308 4.46 -22.70 32.62
CA ARG A 308 5.53 -21.72 32.49
C ARG A 308 5.68 -21.33 31.02
N VAL A 309 5.43 -20.05 30.72
CA VAL A 309 5.50 -19.51 29.37
C VAL A 309 6.85 -18.84 29.12
N TRP A 310 7.49 -19.24 28.03
CA TRP A 310 8.64 -18.58 27.45
C TRP A 310 8.23 -17.90 26.15
N LEU A 311 8.57 -16.62 25.97
CA LEU A 311 8.11 -15.86 24.82
C LEU A 311 9.28 -15.23 24.05
N VAL A 312 9.36 -15.52 22.76
CA VAL A 312 10.17 -14.76 21.79
C VAL A 312 9.22 -14.08 20.82
N TYR A 313 8.95 -12.82 21.10
CA TYR A 313 8.00 -12.00 20.35
C TYR A 313 8.73 -10.94 19.52
N LYS A 314 8.38 -10.85 18.23
CA LYS A 314 9.06 -9.99 17.25
C LYS A 314 8.40 -8.61 17.08
N GLY A 315 7.07 -8.53 17.25
CA GLY A 315 6.30 -7.32 16.93
C GLY A 315 6.46 -6.18 17.94
N SER A 316 5.70 -5.10 17.76
CA SER A 316 5.75 -3.91 18.62
C SER A 316 4.65 -3.86 19.68
N GLY A 317 3.79 -4.88 19.76
CA GLY A 317 2.77 -4.98 20.81
C GLY A 317 3.39 -5.18 22.20
N VAL A 318 2.62 -4.92 23.25
CA VAL A 318 3.06 -5.09 24.64
C VAL A 318 2.35 -6.31 25.23
N PRO A 319 3.00 -7.50 25.33
CA PRO A 319 2.34 -8.72 25.80
C PRO A 319 1.70 -8.57 27.19
N ALA A 320 2.34 -7.84 28.11
CA ALA A 320 1.84 -7.59 29.46
C ALA A 320 0.48 -6.87 29.49
N TYR A 321 0.18 -6.01 28.49
CA TYR A 321 -1.13 -5.36 28.38
C TYR A 321 -2.27 -6.37 28.22
N TYR A 322 -1.99 -7.53 27.60
CA TYR A 322 -2.92 -8.63 27.41
C TYR A 322 -2.88 -9.65 28.56
N GLY A 323 -2.16 -9.35 29.65
CA GLY A 323 -1.99 -10.28 30.77
C GLY A 323 -1.05 -11.46 30.46
N ILE A 324 -0.22 -11.36 29.41
CA ILE A 324 0.76 -12.41 29.08
C ILE A 324 2.02 -12.17 29.91
N GLU A 325 2.16 -12.94 30.97
CA GLU A 325 3.39 -13.03 31.77
C GLU A 325 4.27 -14.15 31.20
N ALA A 326 5.43 -13.79 30.66
CA ALA A 326 6.36 -14.74 30.06
C ALA A 326 7.82 -14.36 30.32
N SER A 327 8.67 -15.36 30.43
CA SER A 327 10.12 -15.18 30.52
C SER A 327 10.78 -15.18 29.14
N ASP A 328 11.90 -14.49 28.97
CA ASP A 328 12.68 -14.55 27.72
C ASP A 328 13.61 -15.77 27.75
N PRO A 329 13.42 -16.78 26.88
CA PRO A 329 14.21 -18.01 26.91
C PRO A 329 15.66 -17.79 26.46
N ARG A 330 15.98 -16.63 25.88
CA ARG A 330 17.35 -16.28 25.46
C ARG A 330 18.22 -15.79 26.62
N ARG A 331 17.62 -15.57 27.80
CA ARG A 331 18.32 -15.09 29.01
C ARG A 331 18.82 -16.20 29.92
N VAL A 332 18.49 -17.46 29.63
CA VAL A 332 18.89 -18.63 30.42
C VAL A 332 19.50 -19.70 29.52
N PRO A 333 20.30 -20.64 30.07
CA PRO A 333 20.77 -21.79 29.31
C PRO A 333 19.61 -22.59 28.71
N PRO A 334 19.73 -23.12 27.48
CA PRO A 334 18.68 -23.90 26.81
C PRO A 334 18.11 -25.05 27.65
N GLY A 335 18.95 -25.69 28.47
CA GLY A 335 18.55 -26.78 29.37
C GLY A 335 17.65 -26.37 30.54
N GLN A 336 17.40 -25.08 30.75
CA GLN A 336 16.47 -24.58 31.77
C GLN A 336 15.12 -24.11 31.18
N VAL A 337 15.01 -24.12 29.85
CA VAL A 337 13.79 -23.73 29.15
C VAL A 337 12.89 -24.97 29.04
N HIS A 338 11.98 -25.13 30.00
CA HIS A 338 10.98 -26.20 30.02
C HIS A 338 9.57 -25.63 30.06
N GLY A 339 8.61 -26.40 29.55
CA GLY A 339 7.20 -26.02 29.50
C GLY A 339 6.80 -25.54 28.11
N LEU A 340 6.14 -24.38 28.06
CA LEU A 340 5.59 -23.83 26.82
C LEU A 340 6.53 -22.75 26.25
N LEU A 341 7.03 -22.99 25.04
CA LEU A 341 7.83 -22.03 24.28
C LEU A 341 6.95 -21.43 23.17
N VAL A 342 6.73 -20.12 23.23
CA VAL A 342 5.89 -19.34 22.32
C VAL A 342 6.80 -18.45 21.48
N VAL A 343 6.72 -18.57 20.16
CA VAL A 343 7.64 -17.87 19.24
C VAL A 343 6.86 -17.28 18.08
N SER A 344 7.02 -15.98 17.82
CA SER A 344 6.53 -15.36 16.58
C SER A 344 7.14 -16.07 15.37
N ASP A 345 6.36 -16.36 14.34
CA ASP A 345 6.83 -17.09 13.15
C ASP A 345 7.97 -16.38 12.41
N SER A 346 7.97 -15.04 12.44
CA SER A 346 9.10 -14.25 11.95
C SER A 346 10.40 -14.54 12.72
N ALA A 347 10.32 -14.80 14.03
CA ALA A 347 11.48 -15.19 14.83
C ALA A 347 11.86 -16.66 14.62
N VAL A 348 10.90 -17.54 14.33
CA VAL A 348 11.17 -18.94 13.94
C VAL A 348 12.01 -19.00 12.66
N ALA A 349 11.60 -18.29 11.61
CA ALA A 349 12.30 -18.31 10.33
C ALA A 349 13.64 -17.54 10.34
N GLU A 350 13.89 -16.69 11.34
CA GLU A 350 15.18 -16.04 11.60
C GLU A 350 16.00 -16.71 12.71
N ALA A 351 15.55 -17.84 13.26
CA ALA A 351 16.18 -18.43 14.43
C ALA A 351 17.64 -18.81 14.18
N ARG A 352 18.51 -18.32 15.05
CA ARG A 352 19.94 -18.67 15.11
C ARG A 352 20.33 -19.03 16.53
N ASP A 353 21.52 -19.62 16.66
CA ASP A 353 22.19 -19.88 17.93
C ASP A 353 21.27 -20.56 18.96
N GLY A 354 21.11 -19.94 20.13
CA GLY A 354 20.27 -20.44 21.20
C GLY A 354 18.84 -20.73 20.75
N LEU A 355 18.18 -19.82 20.03
CA LEU A 355 16.79 -20.03 19.59
C LEU A 355 16.67 -21.21 18.62
N ALA A 356 17.64 -21.38 17.71
CA ALA A 356 17.64 -22.53 16.80
C ALA A 356 17.81 -23.87 17.55
N VAL A 357 18.64 -23.89 18.60
CA VAL A 357 18.74 -25.05 19.50
C VAL A 357 17.41 -25.29 20.22
N LEU A 358 16.77 -24.24 20.73
CA LEU A 358 15.48 -24.36 21.41
C LEU A 358 14.42 -24.97 20.49
N LEU A 359 14.30 -24.46 19.26
CA LEU A 359 13.28 -24.92 18.31
C LEU A 359 13.53 -26.36 17.86
N ARG A 360 14.79 -26.77 17.61
CA ARG A 360 15.12 -28.15 17.20
C ARG A 360 14.81 -29.19 18.27
N SER A 361 14.94 -28.83 19.54
CA SER A 361 14.66 -29.73 20.66
C SER A 361 13.23 -29.61 21.19
N SER A 362 12.36 -28.84 20.53
CA SER A 362 10.96 -28.65 20.94
C SER A 362 10.01 -29.21 19.89
N ARG A 363 8.81 -29.61 20.30
CA ARG A 363 7.78 -30.11 19.40
C ARG A 363 6.68 -29.06 19.22
N PRO A 364 6.29 -28.67 17.99
CA PRO A 364 5.15 -27.79 17.79
C PRO A 364 3.87 -28.47 18.30
N VAL A 365 3.07 -27.75 19.07
CA VAL A 365 1.83 -28.25 19.70
C VAL A 365 0.60 -27.40 19.37
N ASP A 366 0.78 -26.15 18.97
CA ASP A 366 -0.31 -25.26 18.62
C ASP A 366 0.15 -24.09 17.75
N GLU A 367 -0.80 -23.41 17.13
CA GLU A 367 -0.60 -22.20 16.32
C GLU A 367 -1.68 -21.18 16.64
N VAL A 368 -1.29 -19.91 16.69
CA VAL A 368 -2.18 -18.78 16.97
C VAL A 368 -2.05 -17.76 15.85
N GLY A 369 -3.15 -17.60 15.11
CA GLY A 369 -3.33 -16.51 14.16
C GLY A 369 -2.43 -16.55 12.92
N ASP A 370 -1.86 -17.71 12.57
CA ASP A 370 -0.89 -17.90 11.48
C ASP A 370 0.36 -16.99 11.60
N SER A 371 0.68 -16.58 12.84
CA SER A 371 1.77 -15.63 13.13
C SER A 371 2.60 -15.99 14.37
N ILE A 372 2.10 -16.88 15.23
CA ILE A 372 2.77 -17.32 16.46
C ILE A 372 2.62 -18.84 16.59
N THR A 373 3.75 -19.55 16.68
CA THR A 373 3.79 -21.00 16.92
C THR A 373 4.13 -21.30 18.38
N LEU A 374 3.41 -22.27 18.96
CA LEU A 374 3.63 -22.77 20.32
C LEU A 374 4.31 -24.13 20.25
N TYR A 375 5.34 -24.30 21.09
CA TYR A 375 6.14 -25.50 21.18
C TYR A 375 6.15 -26.02 22.61
N ARG A 376 6.22 -27.35 22.75
CA ARG A 376 6.43 -28.04 24.01
C ARG A 376 7.86 -28.54 24.10
N ARG A 377 8.46 -28.33 25.28
CA ARG A 377 9.83 -28.74 25.59
C ARG A 377 9.96 -29.37 26.96
#